data_AF-K1Q8B4-F1
#
_entry.id   AF-K1Q8B4-F1
#
_cell.length_a   1.000
_cell.length_b   1.000
_cell.length_c   1.000
_cell.angle_alpha   90.00
_cell.angle_beta   90.00
_cell.angle_gamma   90.00
#
_symmetry.space_group_name_H-M   'P 1'
#
loop_
_entity.id
_entity.type
_entity.pdbx_description
1 polymer ?
#
loop_
_entity_poly.entity_id
_entity_poly.type
_entity_poly.pdbx_seq_one_letter_code
_entity_poly.pdbx_strand_id
1 'polypeptide(L)'
;MQEKPVYWTALKIVIMKHNFHYFNGCCPNTQWNPEKDMCEDCPSGYYWIYCSKPCQYPYYGSKCGHICSCEENNCDHMSGCKSGKRDDDAHEFPLLKTSVEVIEV
;
A
#
# COMPACT_ATOMS: atom_id res chain seq x y z
N MET A 1 33.11 41.30 -25.52
CA MET A 1 33.11 40.99 -26.96
C MET A 1 32.12 39.87 -27.19
N GLN A 2 31.14 40.16 -28.02
CA GLN A 2 29.85 39.50 -28.14
C GLN A 2 29.85 38.77 -29.47
N GLU A 3 29.87 37.43 -29.48
CA GLU A 3 29.54 36.67 -30.70
C GLU A 3 28.69 35.44 -30.34
N LYS A 4 27.37 35.57 -30.55
CA LYS A 4 26.50 34.49 -31.04
C LYS A 4 26.37 34.73 -32.56
N PRO A 5 26.16 33.74 -33.44
CA PRO A 5 24.94 32.92 -33.50
C PRO A 5 25.24 31.47 -33.98
N VAL A 6 24.35 30.49 -34.07
CA VAL A 6 23.22 30.34 -35.00
C VAL A 6 22.49 29.06 -34.58
N TYR A 7 21.19 29.17 -34.32
CA TYR A 7 20.20 28.08 -34.26
C TYR A 7 20.20 27.28 -35.60
N TRP A 8 19.55 26.12 -35.71
CA TRP A 8 19.51 25.17 -36.87
C TRP A 8 20.75 24.24 -36.95
N THR A 9 20.72 22.91 -36.71
CA THR A 9 19.90 21.86 -37.35
C THR A 9 19.94 20.51 -36.58
N ALA A 10 18.80 19.82 -36.64
CA ALA A 10 18.46 18.40 -36.38
C ALA A 10 19.49 17.33 -35.91
N LEU A 11 19.12 16.69 -34.78
CA LEU A 11 18.82 15.25 -34.60
C LEU A 11 19.95 14.17 -34.47
N LYS A 12 19.93 13.55 -33.27
CA LYS A 12 20.29 12.16 -32.87
C LYS A 12 21.76 11.78 -32.65
N ILE A 13 22.15 11.72 -31.36
CA ILE A 13 22.77 10.51 -30.80
C ILE A 13 22.04 10.15 -29.50
N VAL A 14 21.34 9.01 -29.56
CA VAL A 14 20.63 8.36 -28.47
C VAL A 14 21.66 7.85 -27.47
N ILE A 15 21.88 8.57 -26.37
CA ILE A 15 22.66 8.05 -25.24
C ILE A 15 21.65 7.45 -24.25
N MET A 16 21.16 6.25 -24.55
CA MET A 16 20.52 5.37 -23.57
C MET A 16 21.59 4.89 -22.58
N LYS A 17 21.98 5.74 -21.64
CA LYS A 17 22.58 5.32 -20.38
C LYS A 17 21.48 5.41 -19.33
N HIS A 18 21.01 4.24 -18.89
CA HIS A 18 19.99 4.02 -17.87
C HIS A 18 20.18 4.93 -16.64
N ASN A 19 19.66 6.14 -16.71
CA ASN A 19 19.40 7.02 -15.58
C ASN A 19 17.90 7.05 -15.42
N PHE A 20 17.36 6.07 -14.69
CA PHE A 20 15.99 6.15 -14.18
C PHE A 20 15.99 7.16 -13.03
N HIS A 21 16.26 8.43 -13.36
CA HIS A 21 16.04 9.54 -12.47
C HIS A 21 14.52 9.72 -12.41
N TYR A 22 13.90 9.09 -11.42
CA TYR A 22 12.54 9.42 -11.04
C TYR A 22 12.55 10.91 -10.66
N PHE A 23 12.01 11.73 -11.55
CA PHE A 23 12.00 13.17 -11.50
C PHE A 23 11.30 13.62 -10.21
N ASN A 24 12.07 13.97 -9.17
CA ASN A 24 11.63 14.57 -7.91
C ASN A 24 10.51 13.83 -7.16
N GLY A 25 10.67 12.55 -6.84
CA GLY A 25 9.67 11.89 -5.99
C GLY A 25 10.15 10.65 -5.25
N CYS A 26 9.25 10.13 -4.40
CA CYS A 26 9.48 8.97 -3.57
C CYS A 26 9.57 7.67 -4.37
N CYS A 27 10.29 6.68 -3.83
CA CYS A 27 10.39 5.34 -4.41
C CYS A 27 9.00 4.68 -4.53
N PRO A 28 8.81 3.73 -5.45
CA PRO A 28 7.60 2.90 -5.46
C PRO A 28 7.34 2.27 -4.09
N ASN A 29 6.06 2.23 -3.68
CA ASN A 29 5.60 1.77 -2.35
C ASN A 29 5.90 2.74 -1.20
N THR A 30 6.31 3.97 -1.52
CA THR A 30 6.44 5.06 -0.54
C THR A 30 5.71 6.32 -1.04
N GLN A 31 5.30 7.18 -0.11
CA GLN A 31 4.66 8.47 -0.38
C GLN A 31 5.35 9.60 0.39
N TRP A 32 5.34 10.81 -0.18
CA TRP A 32 5.90 11.98 0.48
C TRP A 32 5.03 12.41 1.66
N ASN A 33 5.63 12.52 2.85
CA ASN A 33 4.99 13.13 4.01
C ASN A 33 5.58 14.54 4.24
N PRO A 34 4.80 15.62 4.03
CA PRO A 34 5.27 16.99 4.22
C PRO A 34 5.48 17.37 5.69
N GLU A 35 4.86 16.66 6.64
CA GLU A 35 5.04 16.90 8.08
C GLU A 35 6.40 16.40 8.57
N LYS A 36 6.90 15.32 7.95
CA LYS A 36 8.16 14.66 8.32
C LYS A 36 9.30 14.97 7.34
N ASP A 37 9.02 15.71 6.28
CA ASP A 37 9.96 16.05 5.21
C ASP A 37 10.67 14.80 4.64
N MET A 38 9.94 13.69 4.51
CA MET A 38 10.50 12.38 4.14
C MET A 38 9.49 11.48 3.43
N CYS A 39 9.97 10.52 2.65
CA CYS A 39 9.17 9.44 2.08
C CYS A 39 8.84 8.38 3.14
N GLU A 40 7.56 8.05 3.28
CA GLU A 40 7.07 7.01 4.18
C GLU A 40 6.51 5.82 3.42
N ASP A 41 6.53 4.65 4.05
CA ASP A 41 5.89 3.46 3.51
C ASP A 41 4.39 3.71 3.26
N CYS A 42 3.87 3.10 2.18
CA CYS A 42 2.45 3.16 1.89
C CYS A 42 1.59 2.58 3.02
N PRO A 43 0.35 3.08 3.20
CA PRO A 43 -0.61 2.47 4.08
C PRO A 43 -0.84 1.01 3.70
N SER A 44 -1.18 0.20 4.71
CA SER A 44 -1.48 -1.23 4.52
C SER A 44 -2.49 -1.43 3.40
N GLY A 45 -2.21 -2.36 2.49
CA GLY A 45 -3.07 -2.67 1.37
C GLY A 45 -2.92 -1.76 0.15
N TYR A 46 -1.93 -0.87 0.11
CA TYR A 46 -1.61 -0.06 -1.06
C TYR A 46 -0.14 -0.17 -1.47
N TYR A 47 0.11 0.04 -2.75
CA TYR A 47 1.42 0.00 -3.38
C TYR A 47 1.50 0.99 -4.55
N TRP A 48 2.65 1.01 -5.23
CA TRP A 48 2.98 1.88 -6.37
C TRP A 48 3.32 3.32 -5.97
N ILE A 49 3.53 4.16 -6.98
CA ILE A 49 3.76 5.60 -6.87
C ILE A 49 2.57 6.24 -6.14
N TYR A 50 2.88 7.05 -5.12
CA TYR A 50 1.89 7.73 -4.26
C TYR A 50 0.84 6.82 -3.65
N CYS A 51 1.13 5.53 -3.48
CA CYS A 51 0.20 4.54 -2.92
C CYS A 51 -1.13 4.46 -3.70
N SER A 52 -1.06 4.73 -5.01
CA SER A 52 -2.23 4.86 -5.90
C SER A 52 -2.91 3.54 -6.25
N LYS A 53 -2.30 2.39 -5.94
CA LYS A 53 -2.83 1.06 -6.30
C LYS A 53 -3.13 0.25 -5.04
N PRO A 54 -4.33 -0.33 -4.90
CA PRO A 54 -4.59 -1.32 -3.85
C PRO A 54 -3.87 -2.62 -4.18
N CYS A 55 -3.48 -3.41 -3.18
CA CYS A 55 -2.91 -4.74 -3.39
C CYS A 55 -3.84 -5.59 -4.25
N GLN A 56 -3.29 -6.23 -5.28
CA GLN A 56 -4.05 -7.15 -6.12
C GLN A 56 -4.19 -8.49 -5.42
N TYR A 57 -5.36 -9.12 -5.57
CA TYR A 57 -5.57 -10.50 -5.14
C TYR A 57 -4.46 -11.42 -5.71
N PRO A 58 -3.90 -12.35 -4.91
CA PRO A 58 -4.30 -12.71 -3.55
C PRO A 58 -3.58 -11.91 -2.44
N TYR A 59 -2.90 -10.82 -2.77
CA TYR A 59 -2.04 -10.11 -1.82
C TYR A 59 -2.78 -9.07 -0.99
N TYR A 60 -2.37 -8.93 0.27
CA TYR A 60 -2.89 -7.91 1.18
C TYR A 60 -1.84 -7.43 2.19
N GLY A 61 -2.20 -6.42 2.96
CA GLY A 61 -1.43 -5.94 4.10
C GLY A 61 -0.27 -5.01 3.74
N SER A 62 0.68 -4.82 4.66
CA SER A 62 1.84 -3.94 4.43
C SER A 62 2.68 -4.45 3.26
N LYS A 63 2.96 -3.57 2.30
CA LYS A 63 3.73 -3.87 1.08
C LYS A 63 3.17 -5.04 0.27
N CYS A 64 1.89 -5.38 0.44
CA CYS A 64 1.26 -6.55 -0.17
C CYS A 64 2.00 -7.87 0.14
N GLY A 65 2.59 -7.98 1.35
CA GLY A 65 3.42 -9.13 1.74
C GLY A 65 2.64 -10.35 2.22
N HIS A 66 1.34 -10.23 2.46
CA HIS A 66 0.49 -11.32 2.94
C HIS A 66 -0.37 -11.88 1.80
N ILE A 67 -0.80 -13.14 1.92
CA ILE A 67 -1.59 -13.85 0.90
C ILE A 67 -2.91 -14.32 1.51
N CYS A 68 -4.03 -13.98 0.88
CA CYS A 68 -5.37 -14.43 1.25
C CYS A 68 -5.53 -15.93 0.99
N SER A 69 -6.24 -16.61 1.90
CA SER A 69 -6.63 -18.02 1.79
C SER A 69 -8.13 -18.21 1.59
N CYS A 70 -8.82 -17.16 1.14
CA CYS A 70 -10.25 -17.09 0.86
C CYS A 70 -10.49 -16.64 -0.58
N GLU A 71 -11.73 -16.70 -1.04
CA GLU A 71 -12.11 -16.18 -2.36
C GLU A 71 -11.83 -14.68 -2.48
N GLU A 72 -11.60 -14.22 -3.72
CA GLU A 72 -11.29 -12.83 -4.05
C GLU A 72 -12.33 -11.84 -3.48
N ASN A 73 -13.61 -12.17 -3.56
CA ASN A 73 -14.70 -11.36 -3.03
C ASN A 73 -14.64 -11.16 -1.50
N ASN A 74 -13.91 -12.02 -0.79
CA ASN A 74 -13.76 -12.00 0.65
C ASN A 74 -12.36 -11.55 1.11
N CYS A 75 -11.46 -11.26 0.17
CA CYS A 75 -10.11 -10.79 0.43
C CYS A 75 -10.06 -9.25 0.36
N ASP A 76 -10.00 -8.61 1.52
CA ASP A 76 -9.76 -7.18 1.63
C ASP A 76 -8.26 -6.89 1.46
N HIS A 77 -7.92 -5.91 0.63
CA HIS A 77 -6.52 -5.58 0.35
C HIS A 77 -5.78 -5.03 1.59
N MET A 78 -6.47 -4.44 2.58
CA MET A 78 -5.88 -3.95 3.81
C MET A 78 -5.76 -5.03 4.88
N SER A 79 -6.86 -5.78 5.12
CA SER A 79 -6.98 -6.71 6.27
C SER A 79 -6.93 -8.20 5.90
N GLY A 80 -6.98 -8.55 4.62
CA GLY A 80 -7.04 -9.93 4.15
C GLY A 80 -8.45 -10.50 4.23
N CYS A 81 -8.57 -11.78 4.58
CA CYS A 81 -9.85 -12.46 4.59
C CYS A 81 -10.79 -11.89 5.65
N LYS A 82 -12.00 -11.47 5.25
CA LYS A 82 -13.06 -11.15 6.21
C LYS A 82 -13.37 -12.45 6.95
N SER A 83 -12.97 -12.50 8.22
CA SER A 83 -13.32 -13.63 9.09
C SER A 83 -14.84 -13.70 9.09
N GLY A 84 -15.40 -14.80 8.61
CA GLY A 84 -16.83 -14.97 8.52
C GLY A 84 -17.46 -14.79 9.90
N LYS A 85 -18.00 -13.59 10.16
CA LYS A 85 -19.24 -13.47 10.89
C LYS A 85 -20.24 -14.16 9.98
N ARG A 86 -20.48 -15.46 10.23
CA ARG A 86 -21.67 -16.12 9.69
C ARG A 86 -22.82 -15.26 10.17
N ASP A 87 -23.62 -14.76 9.24
CA ASP A 87 -24.77 -13.89 9.50
C ASP A 87 -25.91 -14.66 10.21
N ASP A 88 -25.63 -15.19 11.40
CA ASP A 88 -26.58 -15.80 12.35
C ASP A 88 -26.28 -15.41 13.82
N ASP A 89 -25.34 -14.49 14.08
CA ASP A 89 -25.03 -14.02 15.43
C ASP A 89 -25.24 -12.50 15.55
N ALA A 90 -26.51 -12.10 15.54
CA ALA A 90 -26.96 -11.00 16.37
C ALA A 90 -26.83 -11.39 17.85
N HIS A 91 -25.60 -11.48 18.36
CA HIS A 91 -25.34 -11.51 19.80
C HIS A 91 -24.14 -10.60 20.09
N GLU A 92 -24.49 -9.41 20.56
CA GLU A 92 -23.93 -8.71 21.70
C GLU A 92 -22.42 -8.83 21.93
N PHE A 93 -21.75 -7.68 21.99
CA PHE A 93 -20.52 -7.50 22.75
C PHE A 93 -20.59 -8.24 24.10
N PRO A 94 -19.77 -9.26 24.39
CA PRO A 94 -19.55 -9.66 25.75
C PRO A 94 -18.47 -8.73 26.31
N LEU A 95 -18.90 -7.64 26.95
CA LEU A 95 -18.13 -7.10 28.06
C LEU A 95 -18.01 -8.24 29.09
N LEU A 96 -16.77 -8.65 29.39
CA LEU A 96 -16.32 -9.44 30.55
C LEU A 96 -17.43 -10.09 31.39
N LYS A 97 -17.60 -11.42 31.26
CA LYS A 97 -18.26 -12.23 32.31
C LYS A 97 -17.47 -13.50 32.57
N THR A 98 -16.44 -13.40 33.41
CA THR A 98 -16.01 -14.55 34.21
C THR A 98 -16.90 -14.56 35.45
N SER A 99 -17.94 -15.39 35.46
CA SER A 99 -18.60 -15.79 36.69
C SER A 99 -18.02 -17.14 37.08
N VAL A 100 -17.19 -17.13 38.12
CA VAL A 100 -16.75 -18.35 38.80
C VAL A 100 -17.90 -18.73 39.72
N GLU A 101 -18.65 -19.77 39.39
CA GLU A 101 -19.46 -20.52 40.36
C GLU A 101 -18.77 -21.86 40.56
N VAL A 102 -18.14 -22.04 41.74
CA VAL A 102 -17.73 -23.36 42.22
C VAL A 102 -18.55 -23.66 43.46
N ILE A 103 -19.69 -24.31 43.20
CA ILE A 103 -20.26 -25.51 43.85
C ILE A 103 -20.02 -25.64 45.37
N GLU A 104 -21.11 -25.63 46.14
CA GLU A 104 -21.15 -26.10 47.53
C GLU A 104 -20.68 -27.56 47.63
N VAL A 105 -19.75 -27.82 48.55
CA VAL A 105 -19.39 -29.17 49.02
C VAL A 105 -19.72 -29.27 50.50
#